data_AF-A0A538SQ58-F1
#
_entry.id   AF-A0A538SQ58-F1
#
_cell.length_a   1.000
_cell.length_b   1.000
_cell.length_c   1.000
_cell.angle_alpha   90.00
_cell.angle_beta   90.00
_cell.angle_gamma   90.00
#
_symmetry.space_group_name_H-M   'P 1'
#
loop_
_entity.id
_entity.type
_entity.pdbx_description
1 polymer ?
#
loop_
_entity_poly.entity_id
_entity_poly.type
_entity_poly.pdbx_seq_one_letter_code
_entity_poly.pdbx_strand_id
1 'polypeptide(L)'
;MYTRAVASPLSRSFYSRPTLTVARQLLGCVLSRRVDGQILRGRIVETEAYVGEEDLACHARAGITPRTEPLYGPPGFAYVYLTYGMHYLLNAVTEAKGRPAAVLIRAVEPLQGIEWMEEARGLAERHLLTSGPARLCRAFGLDLAWNRTDLCGTDLWIERGGSVGDPEVATSPRIGCQNVPGPWAAIPWRFYVAGSPHVTPGRRPRKLLMTTAPEIGNNRASRNAPPGRIRDTPSRR
;
A
#
# COMPACT_ATOMS: atom_id res chain seq x y z
N MET A 1 -33.54 -21.22 -13.86
CA MET A 1 -32.36 -20.41 -14.24
C MET A 1 -32.41 -19.11 -13.44
N TYR A 2 -31.62 -18.99 -12.38
CA TYR A 2 -31.49 -17.73 -11.66
C TYR A 2 -30.51 -16.85 -12.43
N THR A 3 -31.02 -15.80 -13.08
CA THR A 3 -30.19 -14.73 -13.62
C THR A 3 -29.43 -14.12 -12.44
N ARG A 4 -28.13 -14.40 -12.34
CA ARG A 4 -27.28 -13.85 -11.28
C ARG A 4 -27.33 -12.34 -11.45
N ALA A 5 -27.99 -11.63 -10.53
CA ALA A 5 -28.04 -10.17 -10.56
C ALA A 5 -26.62 -9.65 -10.71
N VAL A 6 -26.37 -8.84 -11.74
CA VAL A 6 -25.09 -8.15 -11.88
C VAL A 6 -24.95 -7.28 -10.63
N ALA A 7 -24.02 -7.66 -9.77
CA ALA A 7 -23.83 -6.96 -8.49
C ALA A 7 -23.56 -5.49 -8.78
N SER A 8 -24.38 -4.62 -8.18
CA SER A 8 -24.36 -3.19 -8.49
C SER A 8 -23.23 -2.48 -7.74
N PRO A 9 -22.57 -1.49 -8.37
CA PRO A 9 -21.61 -0.62 -7.70
C PRO A 9 -22.18 0.00 -6.43
N LEU A 10 -21.31 0.21 -5.43
CA LEU A 10 -21.64 1.02 -4.27
C LEU A 10 -22.01 2.44 -4.72
N SER A 11 -23.07 2.98 -4.14
CA SER A 11 -23.55 4.32 -4.47
C SER A 11 -22.58 5.40 -4.01
N ARG A 12 -22.67 6.59 -4.60
CA ARG A 12 -21.88 7.75 -4.18
C ARG A 12 -22.04 8.09 -2.70
N SER A 13 -23.24 7.88 -2.14
CA SER A 13 -23.52 8.06 -0.71
C SER A 13 -22.73 7.12 0.20
N PHE A 14 -22.31 5.94 -0.29
CA PHE A 14 -21.41 5.07 0.46
C PHE A 14 -20.04 5.73 0.68
N TYR A 15 -19.51 6.42 -0.33
CA TYR A 15 -18.21 7.07 -0.26
C TYR A 15 -18.26 8.45 0.41
N SER A 16 -19.41 9.13 0.34
CA SER A 16 -19.66 10.45 0.95
C SER A 16 -19.88 10.38 2.47
N ARG A 17 -18.99 9.70 3.18
CA ARG A 17 -19.01 9.45 4.63
C ARG A 17 -17.59 9.57 5.20
N PRO A 18 -17.43 9.66 6.54
CA PRO A 18 -16.11 9.74 7.15
C PRO A 18 -15.18 8.62 6.68
N THR A 19 -13.96 8.96 6.28
CA THR A 19 -13.03 8.01 5.62
C THR A 19 -12.77 6.76 6.44
N LEU A 20 -12.69 6.87 7.77
CA LEU A 20 -12.51 5.72 8.66
C LEU A 20 -13.70 4.75 8.62
N THR A 21 -14.92 5.29 8.52
CA THR A 21 -16.13 4.48 8.36
C THR A 21 -16.09 3.74 7.02
N VAL A 22 -15.73 4.45 5.95
CA VAL A 22 -15.60 3.86 4.61
C VAL A 22 -14.51 2.80 4.58
N ALA A 23 -13.33 3.06 5.14
CA ALA A 23 -12.21 2.12 5.17
C ALA A 23 -12.57 0.80 5.85
N ARG A 24 -13.24 0.88 7.01
CA ARG A 24 -13.73 -0.29 7.75
C ARG A 24 -14.80 -1.07 6.98
N GLN A 25 -15.74 -0.36 6.34
CA GLN A 25 -16.87 -0.99 5.64
C GLN A 25 -16.52 -1.48 4.24
N LEU A 26 -15.40 -1.04 3.67
CA LEU A 26 -14.87 -1.60 2.43
C LEU A 26 -14.31 -3.01 2.62
N LEU A 27 -13.97 -3.43 3.83
CA LEU A 27 -13.60 -4.82 4.10
C LEU A 27 -14.78 -5.75 3.79
N GLY A 28 -14.53 -6.75 2.95
CA GLY A 28 -15.54 -7.70 2.47
C GLY A 28 -16.29 -7.26 1.20
N CYS A 29 -16.23 -5.98 0.82
CA CYS A 29 -16.66 -5.52 -0.50
C CYS A 29 -15.80 -6.13 -1.62
N VAL A 30 -16.29 -6.12 -2.85
CA VAL A 30 -15.59 -6.71 -4.00
C VAL A 30 -15.13 -5.60 -4.94
N LEU A 31 -13.82 -5.49 -5.15
CA LEU A 31 -13.23 -4.70 -6.21
C LEU A 31 -13.37 -5.46 -7.52
N SER A 32 -13.89 -4.79 -8.54
CA SER A 32 -14.17 -5.37 -9.85
C SER A 32 -13.63 -4.48 -10.97
N ARG A 33 -13.08 -5.10 -12.02
CA ARG A 33 -12.63 -4.40 -13.23
C ARG A 33 -13.03 -5.18 -14.47
N ARG A 34 -13.50 -4.50 -15.51
CA ARG A 34 -13.67 -5.09 -16.84
C ARG A 34 -12.37 -4.94 -17.64
N VAL A 35 -11.91 -6.03 -18.25
CA VAL A 35 -10.74 -6.07 -19.14
C VAL A 35 -10.98 -7.12 -20.20
N ASP A 36 -10.73 -6.84 -21.47
CA ASP A 36 -10.81 -7.82 -22.59
C ASP A 36 -12.07 -8.72 -22.59
N GLY A 37 -13.24 -8.14 -22.28
CA GLY A 37 -14.52 -8.88 -22.21
C GLY A 37 -14.72 -9.76 -20.96
N GLN A 38 -13.72 -9.87 -20.08
CA GLN A 38 -13.81 -10.55 -18.79
C GLN A 38 -13.94 -9.57 -17.61
N ILE A 39 -14.31 -10.11 -16.45
CA ILE A 39 -14.39 -9.36 -15.18
C ILE A 39 -13.38 -9.95 -14.21
N LEU A 40 -12.44 -9.13 -13.75
CA LEU A 40 -11.57 -9.43 -12.62
C LEU A 40 -12.31 -9.08 -11.34
N ARG A 41 -12.26 -9.94 -10.32
CA ARG A 41 -12.89 -9.69 -9.02
C ARG A 41 -11.97 -10.06 -7.88
N GLY A 42 -11.96 -9.23 -6.84
CA GLY A 42 -11.27 -9.55 -5.59
C GLY A 42 -11.98 -8.96 -4.38
N ARG A 43 -12.18 -9.76 -3.34
CA ARG A 43 -12.75 -9.31 -2.07
C ARG A 43 -11.71 -8.47 -1.31
N ILE A 44 -12.03 -7.25 -0.93
CA ILE A 44 -11.13 -6.37 -0.19
C ILE A 44 -10.93 -6.93 1.22
N VAL A 45 -9.66 -7.19 1.58
CA VAL A 45 -9.27 -7.75 2.89
C VAL A 45 -8.36 -6.81 3.68
N GLU A 46 -7.90 -5.72 3.09
CA GLU A 46 -7.04 -4.73 3.76
C GLU A 46 -7.21 -3.34 3.14
N THR A 47 -7.36 -2.33 4.00
CA THR A 47 -7.51 -0.91 3.64
C THR A 47 -6.70 -0.01 4.57
N GLU A 48 -6.37 1.20 4.10
CA GLU A 48 -5.82 2.28 4.95
C GLU A 48 -6.55 3.59 4.71
N ALA A 49 -6.83 4.32 5.79
CA ALA A 49 -7.42 5.65 5.72
C ALA A 49 -6.35 6.75 5.72
N TYR A 50 -6.56 7.77 4.88
CA TYR A 50 -5.75 9.00 4.81
C TYR A 50 -6.71 10.20 4.80
N VAL A 51 -6.57 11.09 5.79
CA VAL A 51 -7.63 12.06 6.11
C VAL A 51 -7.08 13.47 6.24
N GLY A 52 -7.44 14.33 5.28
CA GLY A 52 -7.18 15.76 5.38
C GLY A 52 -5.72 16.16 5.18
N GLU A 53 -5.50 17.46 5.27
CA GLU A 53 -4.19 18.10 5.13
C GLU A 53 -3.35 17.99 6.41
N GLU A 54 -4.00 17.83 7.56
CA GLU A 54 -3.34 17.66 8.85
C GLU A 54 -2.62 16.31 8.96
N ASP A 55 -3.14 15.27 8.29
CA ASP A 55 -2.53 13.95 8.28
C ASP A 55 -1.22 13.96 7.51
N LEU A 56 -0.11 13.99 8.25
CA LEU A 56 1.23 14.04 7.67
C LEU A 56 1.58 12.78 6.87
N ALA A 57 0.80 11.71 6.90
CA ALA A 57 0.95 10.58 6.00
C ALA A 57 0.10 10.70 4.72
N CYS A 58 -0.92 11.56 4.71
CA CYS A 58 -1.77 11.83 3.55
C CYS A 58 -1.03 12.73 2.54
N HIS A 59 -1.27 12.51 1.24
CA HIS A 59 -0.74 13.42 0.22
C HIS A 59 -1.36 14.81 0.29
N ALA A 60 -2.58 14.94 0.81
CA ALA A 60 -3.26 16.23 0.94
C ALA A 60 -2.52 17.22 1.84
N ARG A 61 -1.56 16.77 2.68
CA ARG A 61 -0.68 17.66 3.45
C ARG A 61 0.10 18.67 2.59
N ALA A 62 0.24 18.40 1.29
CA ALA A 62 0.88 19.30 0.33
C ALA A 62 -0.07 20.36 -0.24
N GLY A 63 -1.34 20.39 0.19
CA GLY A 63 -2.39 21.21 -0.40
C GLY A 63 -2.79 20.72 -1.80
N ILE A 64 -3.49 21.59 -2.55
CA ILE A 64 -3.94 21.30 -3.91
C ILE A 64 -2.78 21.45 -4.90
N THR A 65 -2.45 20.37 -5.58
CA THR A 65 -1.47 20.26 -6.67
C THR A 65 -2.07 19.43 -7.79
N PRO A 66 -1.50 19.39 -9.01
CA PRO A 66 -1.99 18.50 -10.06
C PRO A 66 -2.08 17.02 -9.64
N ARG A 67 -1.19 16.58 -8.72
CA ARG A 67 -1.19 15.21 -8.17
C ARG A 67 -2.26 14.99 -7.10
N THR A 68 -2.55 15.98 -6.27
CA THR A 68 -3.44 15.84 -5.10
C THR A 68 -4.85 16.33 -5.37
N GLU A 69 -5.06 17.12 -6.42
CA GLU A 69 -6.37 17.64 -6.84
C GLU A 69 -7.48 16.57 -6.86
N PRO A 70 -7.25 15.32 -7.32
CA PRO A 70 -8.29 14.30 -7.28
C PRO A 70 -8.84 14.02 -5.87
N LEU A 71 -8.02 14.17 -4.81
CA LEU A 71 -8.46 13.96 -3.42
C LEU A 71 -9.53 14.97 -3.00
N TYR A 72 -9.53 16.17 -3.56
CA TYR A 72 -10.50 17.23 -3.27
C TYR A 72 -11.78 17.12 -4.11
N GLY A 73 -11.81 16.15 -5.03
CA GLY A 73 -12.92 15.88 -5.92
C GLY A 73 -14.14 15.28 -5.22
N PRO A 74 -15.19 14.95 -5.99
CA PRO A 74 -16.36 14.25 -5.46
C PRO A 74 -16.01 12.84 -4.94
N PRO A 75 -16.72 12.33 -3.91
CA PRO A 75 -16.50 10.99 -3.38
C PRO A 75 -16.87 9.90 -4.39
N GLY A 76 -16.25 8.73 -4.24
CA GLY A 76 -16.46 7.58 -5.12
C GLY A 76 -15.68 7.66 -6.44
N PHE A 77 -14.67 8.53 -6.51
CA PHE A 77 -13.72 8.55 -7.62
C PHE A 77 -12.41 7.87 -7.21
N ALA A 78 -11.75 7.23 -8.18
CA ALA A 78 -10.45 6.64 -7.99
C ALA A 78 -9.37 7.72 -7.90
N TYR A 79 -8.50 7.61 -6.91
CA TYR A 79 -7.23 8.32 -6.88
C TYR A 79 -6.10 7.31 -7.09
N VAL A 80 -5.50 7.33 -8.28
CA VAL A 80 -4.38 6.46 -8.66
C VAL A 80 -3.12 7.30 -8.83
N TYR A 81 -2.03 6.88 -8.21
CA TYR A 81 -0.75 7.57 -8.31
C TYR A 81 0.41 6.61 -8.44
N LEU A 82 1.50 7.09 -9.05
CA LEU A 82 2.78 6.40 -9.13
C LEU A 82 3.63 6.68 -7.88
N THR A 83 4.18 5.61 -7.30
CA THR A 83 5.13 5.64 -6.20
C THR A 83 6.43 4.94 -6.60
N TYR A 84 7.55 5.41 -6.04
CA TYR A 84 8.90 4.89 -6.31
C TYR A 84 9.24 4.76 -7.81
N GLY A 85 8.60 5.56 -8.67
CA GLY A 85 8.80 5.55 -10.12
C GLY A 85 8.28 4.32 -10.88
N MET A 86 7.73 3.31 -10.20
CA MET A 86 7.45 2.01 -10.83
C MET A 86 6.16 1.30 -10.36
N HIS A 87 5.45 1.84 -9.36
CA HIS A 87 4.30 1.17 -8.77
C HIS A 87 3.08 2.08 -8.68
N TYR A 88 1.92 1.60 -9.13
CA TYR A 88 0.64 2.30 -8.99
C TYR A 88 -0.10 1.84 -7.75
N LEU A 89 -0.81 2.77 -7.09
CA LEU A 89 -1.64 2.51 -5.93
C LEU A 89 -3.06 3.05 -6.16
N LEU A 90 -4.08 2.24 -5.89
CA LEU A 90 -5.49 2.59 -6.03
C LEU A 90 -6.10 3.04 -4.71
N ASN A 91 -6.72 4.21 -4.72
CA ASN A 91 -7.48 4.74 -3.59
C ASN A 91 -8.91 5.09 -4.02
N ALA A 92 -9.87 4.99 -3.11
CA ALA A 92 -11.22 5.52 -3.29
C ALA A 92 -11.36 6.84 -2.53
N VAL A 93 -11.66 7.93 -3.25
CA VAL A 93 -11.91 9.26 -2.66
C VAL A 93 -13.20 9.21 -1.83
N THR A 94 -13.14 9.82 -0.65
CA THR A 94 -14.21 9.82 0.36
C THR A 94 -14.51 11.23 0.83
N GLU A 95 -15.50 11.36 1.72
CA GLU A 95 -15.98 12.64 2.25
C GLU A 95 -16.57 13.57 1.18
N ALA A 96 -17.03 14.75 1.60
CA ALA A 96 -17.62 15.71 0.69
C ALA A 96 -16.53 16.37 -0.19
N LYS A 97 -16.92 16.85 -1.38
CA LYS A 97 -16.03 17.63 -2.24
C LYS A 97 -15.38 18.78 -1.45
N GLY A 98 -14.06 18.95 -1.63
CA GLY A 98 -13.26 19.93 -0.88
C GLY A 98 -12.77 19.45 0.48
N ARG A 99 -13.14 18.25 0.94
CA ARG A 99 -12.57 17.58 2.13
C ARG A 99 -11.63 16.47 1.64
N PRO A 100 -10.31 16.72 1.51
CA PRO A 100 -9.43 15.77 0.85
C PRO A 100 -9.18 14.54 1.70
N ALA A 101 -9.77 13.41 1.33
CA ALA A 101 -9.56 12.15 2.04
C ALA A 101 -9.83 10.95 1.15
N ALA A 102 -9.12 9.85 1.39
CA ALA A 102 -9.27 8.64 0.60
C ALA A 102 -8.93 7.37 1.39
N VAL A 103 -9.44 6.25 0.90
CA VAL A 103 -9.10 4.90 1.36
C VAL A 103 -8.19 4.23 0.35
N LEU A 104 -6.97 3.88 0.74
CA LEU A 104 -6.10 3.01 -0.04
C LEU A 104 -6.64 1.58 -0.01
N ILE A 105 -6.85 0.98 -1.17
CA ILE A 105 -7.18 -0.45 -1.28
C ILE A 105 -5.86 -1.22 -1.31
N ARG A 106 -5.54 -1.90 -0.20
CA ARG A 106 -4.22 -2.51 -0.03
C ARG A 106 -4.13 -3.93 -0.51
N ALA A 107 -5.14 -4.73 -0.20
CA ALA A 107 -5.15 -6.11 -0.61
C ALA A 107 -6.55 -6.61 -0.85
N VAL A 108 -6.64 -7.55 -1.80
CA VAL A 108 -7.85 -8.29 -2.09
C VAL A 108 -7.55 -9.79 -2.08
N GLU A 109 -8.53 -10.61 -1.72
CA GLU A 109 -8.59 -12.04 -2.02
C GLU A 109 -9.11 -12.22 -3.45
N PRO A 110 -8.34 -12.81 -4.39
CA PRO A 110 -8.78 -13.04 -5.76
C PRO A 110 -10.01 -13.96 -5.82
N LEU A 111 -11.04 -13.58 -6.58
CA LEU A 111 -12.29 -14.33 -6.73
C LEU A 111 -12.59 -14.76 -8.18
N GLN A 112 -12.23 -13.93 -9.16
CA GLN A 112 -12.51 -14.18 -10.58
C GLN A 112 -11.41 -13.55 -11.45
N GLY A 113 -11.09 -14.18 -12.59
CA GLY A 113 -10.06 -13.73 -13.51
C GLY A 113 -8.65 -13.99 -12.98
N ILE A 114 -8.47 -15.06 -12.21
CA ILE A 114 -7.22 -15.36 -11.49
C ILE A 114 -6.09 -15.62 -12.48
N GLU A 115 -6.36 -16.31 -13.59
CA GLU A 115 -5.40 -16.60 -14.64
C GLU A 115 -4.83 -15.31 -15.26
N TRP A 116 -5.69 -14.30 -15.48
CA TRP A 116 -5.25 -12.97 -15.91
C TRP A 116 -4.33 -12.32 -14.87
N MET A 117 -4.69 -12.42 -13.58
CA MET A 117 -3.88 -11.89 -12.49
C MET A 117 -2.51 -12.59 -12.42
N GLU A 118 -2.48 -13.90 -12.59
CA GLU A 118 -1.26 -14.72 -12.60
C GLU A 118 -0.34 -14.32 -13.75
N GLU A 119 -0.88 -14.14 -14.95
CA GLU A 119 -0.15 -13.67 -16.14
C GLU A 119 0.41 -12.26 -15.92
N ALA A 120 -0.43 -11.31 -15.51
CA ALA A 120 -0.01 -9.92 -15.24
C ALA A 120 1.08 -9.85 -14.16
N ARG A 121 1.08 -10.81 -13.23
CA ARG A 121 2.07 -10.92 -12.15
C ARG A 121 3.28 -11.78 -12.49
N GLY A 122 3.22 -12.63 -13.51
CA GLY A 122 4.21 -13.67 -13.77
C GLY A 122 4.40 -14.60 -12.58
N LEU A 123 3.32 -14.91 -11.84
CA LEU A 123 3.35 -15.64 -10.57
C LEU A 123 2.06 -16.44 -10.38
N ALA A 124 2.17 -17.72 -10.01
CA ALA A 124 1.01 -18.59 -9.73
C ALA A 124 0.61 -18.67 -8.24
N GLU A 125 1.43 -18.12 -7.34
CA GLU A 125 1.13 -18.13 -5.90
C GLU A 125 -0.03 -17.18 -5.56
N ARG A 126 -1.25 -17.74 -5.51
CA ARG A 126 -2.51 -16.98 -5.36
C ARG A 126 -2.54 -15.99 -4.20
N HIS A 127 -1.99 -16.37 -3.05
CA HIS A 127 -1.94 -15.50 -1.87
C HIS A 127 -1.00 -14.28 -2.03
N LEU A 128 -0.10 -14.29 -3.02
CA LEU A 128 0.83 -13.20 -3.35
C LEU A 128 0.42 -12.34 -4.56
N LEU A 129 -0.63 -12.73 -5.26
CA LEU A 129 -1.16 -12.00 -6.42
C LEU A 129 -1.58 -10.58 -6.03
N THR A 130 -2.20 -10.41 -4.88
CA THR A 130 -2.89 -9.16 -4.50
C THR A 130 -2.61 -8.74 -3.06
N SER A 131 -1.66 -9.37 -2.37
CA SER A 131 -1.26 -9.05 -0.98
C SER A 131 -0.29 -7.87 -0.91
N GLY A 132 -0.79 -6.69 -1.28
CA GLY A 132 -0.08 -5.43 -1.23
C GLY A 132 -0.58 -4.47 -2.31
N PRO A 133 -0.52 -3.14 -2.09
CA PRO A 133 -1.27 -2.22 -2.94
C PRO A 133 -0.71 -2.13 -4.36
N ALA A 134 0.63 -2.12 -4.52
CA ALA A 134 1.28 -2.21 -5.82
C ALA A 134 1.05 -3.56 -6.51
N ARG A 135 1.01 -4.63 -5.71
CA ARG A 135 0.76 -6.00 -6.14
C ARG A 135 -0.64 -6.14 -6.72
N LEU A 136 -1.63 -5.59 -6.03
CA LEU A 136 -3.03 -5.47 -6.44
C LEU A 136 -3.15 -4.69 -7.75
N CYS A 137 -2.57 -3.48 -7.85
CA CYS A 137 -2.68 -2.70 -9.08
C CYS A 137 -2.11 -3.43 -10.28
N ARG A 138 -0.96 -4.10 -10.15
CA ARG A 138 -0.40 -4.91 -11.24
C ARG A 138 -1.30 -6.10 -11.58
N ALA A 139 -1.80 -6.83 -10.59
CA ALA A 139 -2.71 -7.95 -10.77
C ALA A 139 -4.09 -7.54 -11.32
N PHE A 140 -4.47 -6.27 -11.24
CA PHE A 140 -5.67 -5.74 -11.86
C PHE A 140 -5.38 -4.90 -13.11
N GLY A 141 -4.14 -4.79 -13.58
CA GLY A 141 -3.79 -3.98 -14.77
C GLY A 141 -4.12 -2.49 -14.61
N LEU A 142 -3.93 -1.96 -13.40
CA LEU A 142 -4.20 -0.57 -13.07
C LEU A 142 -2.92 0.25 -13.18
N ASP A 143 -2.98 1.27 -14.02
CA ASP A 143 -1.98 2.31 -14.21
C ASP A 143 -2.58 3.71 -13.99
N LEU A 144 -1.85 4.76 -14.38
CA LEU A 144 -2.28 6.13 -14.19
C LEU A 144 -3.54 6.50 -15.01
N ALA A 145 -3.88 5.76 -16.07
CA ALA A 145 -5.08 6.02 -16.87
C ALA A 145 -6.38 5.78 -16.08
N TRP A 146 -6.30 5.03 -14.97
CA TRP A 146 -7.40 4.79 -14.05
C TRP A 146 -7.56 5.86 -12.97
N ASN A 147 -6.70 6.89 -12.96
CA ASN A 147 -6.88 8.02 -12.06
C ASN A 147 -8.14 8.80 -12.46
N ARG A 148 -8.92 9.25 -11.48
CA ARG A 148 -10.21 9.93 -11.67
C ARG A 148 -11.31 9.07 -12.33
N THR A 149 -11.18 7.74 -12.37
CA THR A 149 -12.29 6.87 -12.77
C THR A 149 -13.41 6.92 -11.74
N ASP A 150 -14.67 6.96 -12.18
CA ASP A 150 -15.84 6.89 -11.28
C ASP A 150 -16.05 5.44 -10.81
N LEU A 151 -15.83 5.17 -9.53
CA LEU A 151 -16.02 3.84 -8.91
C LEU A 151 -17.50 3.47 -8.74
N CYS A 152 -18.42 4.40 -9.02
CA CYS A 152 -19.85 4.14 -9.15
C CYS A 152 -20.24 3.71 -10.58
N GLY A 153 -19.29 3.73 -11.52
CA GLY A 153 -19.48 3.34 -12.92
C GLY A 153 -19.31 1.84 -13.16
N THR A 154 -18.96 1.46 -14.39
CA THR A 154 -18.95 0.05 -14.82
C THR A 154 -17.58 -0.51 -15.21
N ASP A 155 -16.53 0.31 -15.33
CA ASP A 155 -15.22 -0.16 -15.84
C ASP A 155 -14.29 -0.63 -14.72
N LEU A 156 -14.23 0.16 -13.64
CA LEU A 156 -13.59 -0.16 -12.37
C LEU A 156 -14.57 0.28 -11.28
N TRP A 157 -15.03 -0.67 -10.47
CA TRP A 157 -16.03 -0.38 -9.44
C TRP A 157 -15.78 -1.22 -8.20
N ILE A 158 -16.41 -0.80 -7.11
CA ILE A 158 -16.51 -1.62 -5.90
C ILE A 158 -17.99 -1.92 -5.69
N GLU A 159 -18.33 -3.20 -5.57
CA GLU A 159 -19.68 -3.67 -5.32
C GLU A 159 -19.81 -4.22 -3.90
N ARG A 160 -21.06 -4.29 -3.42
CA ARG A 160 -21.35 -4.88 -2.12
C ARG A 160 -20.96 -6.37 -2.13
N GLY A 161 -20.17 -6.77 -1.15
CA GLY A 161 -19.84 -8.17 -0.89
C GLY A 161 -20.40 -8.64 0.45
N GLY A 162 -19.72 -9.60 1.09
CA GLY A 162 -20.06 -10.05 2.44
C GLY A 162 -19.63 -9.01 3.48
N SER A 163 -20.38 -8.88 4.57
CA SER A 163 -19.95 -8.06 5.72
C SER A 163 -18.89 -8.81 6.52
N VAL A 164 -17.80 -8.13 6.89
CA VAL A 164 -16.83 -8.65 7.86
C VAL A 164 -17.23 -8.16 9.25
N GLY A 165 -17.44 -9.07 10.21
CA GLY A 165 -17.80 -8.75 11.58
C GLY A 165 -16.69 -8.01 12.33
N ASP A 166 -17.04 -7.21 13.32
CA ASP A 166 -16.05 -6.48 14.14
C ASP A 166 -15.00 -7.38 14.81
N PRO A 167 -15.32 -8.58 15.32
CA PRO A 167 -14.32 -9.49 15.89
C PRO A 167 -13.28 -9.99 14.87
N GLU A 168 -13.60 -9.94 13.58
CA GLU A 168 -12.73 -10.39 12.49
C GLU A 168 -11.81 -9.28 11.99
N VAL A 169 -12.02 -8.03 12.40
CA VAL A 169 -11.22 -6.89 11.94
C VAL A 169 -10.15 -6.53 12.94
N ALA A 170 -8.91 -6.59 12.50
CA ALA A 170 -7.77 -6.07 13.22
C ALA A 170 -7.38 -4.68 12.68
N THR A 171 -6.77 -3.88 13.56
CA THR A 171 -6.21 -2.57 13.20
C THR A 171 -4.73 -2.49 13.52
N SER A 172 -4.04 -1.56 12.87
CA SER A 172 -2.61 -1.32 13.12
C SER A 172 -2.17 0.01 12.48
N PRO A 173 -0.94 0.48 12.77
CA PRO A 173 -0.36 1.56 12.01
C PRO A 173 -0.27 1.25 10.50
N ARG A 174 -0.36 2.31 9.70
CA ARG A 174 -0.26 2.25 8.24
C ARG A 174 1.14 1.80 7.79
N ILE A 175 1.19 0.98 6.75
CA ILE A 175 2.43 0.41 6.20
C ILE A 175 3.07 1.41 5.25
N GLY A 176 4.33 1.74 5.52
CA GLY A 176 5.12 2.68 4.70
C GLY A 176 5.11 4.11 5.26
N CYS A 177 4.45 4.33 6.40
CA CYS A 177 4.36 5.61 7.08
C CYS A 177 5.32 5.73 8.28
N GLN A 178 6.28 4.81 8.46
CA GLN A 178 7.10 4.74 9.68
C GLN A 178 8.01 5.95 9.88
N ASN A 179 8.33 6.68 8.80
CA ASN A 179 9.16 7.89 8.86
C ASN A 179 8.35 9.18 9.00
N VAL A 180 7.01 9.09 9.11
CA VAL A 180 6.15 10.25 9.31
C VAL A 180 6.22 10.68 10.79
N PRO A 181 6.21 11.98 11.12
CA PRO A 181 6.17 12.41 12.51
C PRO A 181 4.96 11.88 13.27
N GLY A 182 5.13 11.69 14.58
CA GLY A 182 4.02 11.39 15.49
C GLY A 182 2.99 12.52 15.52
N PRO A 183 1.70 12.23 15.73
CA PRO A 183 1.15 10.89 15.99
C PRO A 183 0.96 10.03 14.73
N TRP A 184 1.00 10.62 13.54
CA TRP A 184 0.51 10.04 12.27
C TRP A 184 1.13 8.71 11.85
N ALA A 185 2.38 8.43 12.24
CA ALA A 185 3.04 7.15 12.03
C ALA A 185 2.49 6.00 12.89
N ALA A 186 1.89 6.29 14.04
CA ALA A 186 1.41 5.29 15.01
C ALA A 186 -0.12 5.12 15.01
N ILE A 187 -0.86 6.01 14.37
CA ILE A 187 -2.33 5.96 14.38
C ILE A 187 -2.82 4.66 13.71
N PRO A 188 -3.73 3.89 14.34
CA PRO A 188 -4.17 2.59 13.84
C PRO A 188 -5.22 2.69 12.72
N TRP A 189 -4.89 3.42 11.65
CA TRP A 189 -5.77 3.66 10.49
C TRP A 189 -5.58 2.67 9.33
N ARG A 190 -4.91 1.53 9.58
CA ARG A 190 -4.96 0.34 8.73
C ARG A 190 -5.97 -0.64 9.29
N PHE A 191 -6.90 -1.12 8.45
CA PHE A 191 -7.91 -2.11 8.80
C PHE A 191 -7.71 -3.35 7.94
N TYR A 192 -7.83 -4.54 8.52
CA TYR A 192 -7.67 -5.80 7.78
C TYR A 192 -8.41 -6.96 8.42
N VAL A 193 -8.74 -7.96 7.60
CA VAL A 193 -9.38 -9.20 8.03
C VAL A 193 -8.32 -10.08 8.71
N ALA A 194 -8.47 -10.30 10.02
CA ALA A 194 -7.57 -11.13 10.80
C ALA A 194 -7.54 -12.57 10.26
N GLY A 195 -6.34 -13.16 10.18
CA GLY A 195 -6.15 -14.53 9.69
C GLY A 195 -6.27 -14.71 8.17
N SER A 196 -6.66 -13.69 7.41
CA SER A 196 -6.70 -13.81 5.94
C SER A 196 -5.28 -13.95 5.36
N PRO A 197 -5.01 -14.99 4.53
CA PRO A 197 -3.70 -15.19 3.91
C PRO A 197 -3.38 -14.16 2.82
N HIS A 198 -4.37 -13.36 2.43
CA HIS A 198 -4.26 -12.34 1.38
C HIS A 198 -3.90 -10.95 1.93
N VAL A 199 -3.88 -10.77 3.25
CA VAL A 199 -3.40 -9.52 3.88
C VAL A 199 -1.93 -9.31 3.54
N THR A 200 -1.52 -8.06 3.31
CA THR A 200 -0.11 -7.70 3.07
C THR A 200 0.75 -8.33 4.17
N PRO A 201 1.75 -9.17 3.81
CA PRO A 201 2.65 -9.74 4.80
C PRO A 201 3.29 -8.62 5.60
N GLY A 202 3.25 -8.70 6.92
CA GLY A 202 4.01 -7.80 7.78
C GLY A 202 5.47 -7.81 7.34
N ARG A 203 6.17 -6.67 7.43
CA ARG A 203 7.63 -6.68 7.28
C ARG A 203 8.17 -7.70 8.28
N ARG A 204 8.73 -8.82 7.81
CA ARG A 204 9.66 -9.57 8.65
C ARG A 204 10.73 -8.55 9.06
N PRO A 205 11.05 -8.40 10.36
CA PRO A 205 12.18 -7.56 10.75
C PRO A 205 13.37 -8.01 9.89
N ARG A 206 13.99 -7.08 9.16
CA ARG A 206 15.28 -7.38 8.52
C ARG A 206 16.14 -7.92 9.67
N LYS A 207 16.65 -9.15 9.56
CA LYS A 207 17.76 -9.56 10.42
C LYS A 207 18.77 -8.43 10.25
N LEU A 208 19.01 -7.69 11.33
CA LEU A 208 20.13 -6.79 11.40
C LEU A 208 21.32 -7.71 11.10
N LEU A 209 21.90 -7.61 9.91
CA LEU A 209 23.22 -8.17 9.68
C LEU A 209 24.08 -7.43 10.68
N MET A 210 24.33 -8.07 11.83
CA MET A 210 25.41 -7.67 12.71
C MET A 210 26.65 -7.83 11.86
N THR A 211 27.07 -6.75 11.21
CA THR A 211 28.43 -6.61 10.74
C THR A 211 29.27 -6.79 11.98
N THR A 212 29.84 -7.98 12.15
CA THR A 212 30.90 -8.22 13.11
C THR A 212 32.00 -7.24 12.75
N ALA A 213 32.20 -6.23 13.59
CA ALA A 213 33.36 -5.37 13.51
C ALA A 213 34.60 -6.27 13.51
N PRO A 214 35.62 -6.02 12.67
CA PRO A 214 36.84 -6.80 12.72
C PRO A 214 37.47 -6.63 14.10
N GLU A 215 37.75 -7.76 14.75
CA GLU A 215 38.51 -7.80 16.00
C GLU A 215 39.85 -7.10 15.79
N ILE A 216 40.08 -6.00 16.52
CA ILE A 216 41.42 -5.43 16.64
C ILE A 216 42.20 -6.40 17.54
N GLY A 217 42.85 -7.36 16.89
CA GLY A 217 43.74 -8.33 17.52
C GLY A 217 44.91 -7.63 18.21
N ASN A 218 44.89 -7.67 19.53
CA ASN A 218 45.99 -7.26 20.41
C ASN A 218 47.14 -8.27 20.25
N ASN A 219 48.22 -7.90 19.57
CA ASN A 219 49.38 -8.78 19.43
C ASN A 219 50.60 -8.19 20.17
N ARG A 220 50.84 -8.68 21.39
CA ARG A 220 52.11 -8.52 22.10
C ARG A 220 53.05 -9.69 21.78
N ALA A 221 54.19 -9.32 21.22
CA ALA A 221 55.53 -9.91 21.39
C ALA A 221 55.85 -11.30 20.81
N SER A 222 56.80 -11.33 19.85
CA SER A 222 58.16 -11.86 20.13
C SER A 222 59.17 -11.69 18.97
N ARG A 223 60.26 -10.98 19.26
CA ARG A 223 61.70 -11.24 18.96
C ARG A 223 62.15 -11.51 17.50
N ASN A 224 62.96 -10.58 16.96
CA ASN A 224 64.42 -10.75 16.78
C ASN A 224 65.06 -9.48 16.17
N ALA A 225 66.14 -8.99 16.80
CA ALA A 225 67.06 -7.94 16.32
C ALA A 225 68.18 -8.57 15.43
N PRO A 226 69.20 -7.87 14.86
CA PRO A 226 69.71 -6.50 15.09
C PRO A 226 70.20 -5.78 13.78
N PRO A 227 71.23 -4.89 13.74
CA PRO A 227 71.13 -3.44 13.89
C PRO A 227 71.72 -2.61 12.71
N GLY A 228 71.53 -1.28 12.74
CA GLY A 228 72.28 -0.29 11.94
C GLY A 228 71.38 0.53 11.01
N ARG A 229 71.54 1.84 10.80
CA ARG A 229 72.59 2.81 11.08
C ARG A 229 71.94 4.19 11.29
N ILE A 230 72.60 5.03 12.08
CA ILE A 230 72.39 6.47 12.17
C ILE A 230 72.86 7.14 10.88
N ARG A 231 72.10 8.13 10.37
CA ARG A 231 72.52 9.34 9.62
C ARG A 231 71.28 10.22 9.42
N ASP A 232 71.17 11.29 10.21
CA ASP A 232 71.52 12.66 9.83
C ASP A 232 70.42 13.36 9.01
N THR A 233 69.73 14.28 9.68
CA THR A 233 69.06 15.45 9.10
C THR A 233 70.04 16.25 8.24
N PRO A 234 69.56 16.96 7.20
CA PRO A 234 69.23 18.37 7.46
C PRO A 234 67.97 18.88 6.77
N SER A 235 67.44 19.92 7.40
CA SER A 235 66.51 20.92 6.87
C SER A 235 66.85 21.42 5.46
N ARG A 236 65.84 21.79 4.66
CA ARG A 236 65.52 23.20 4.35
C ARG A 236 64.54 23.31 3.16
N ARG A 237 63.64 24.29 3.35
CA ARG A 237 62.75 24.99 2.40
C ARG A 237 61.45 24.30 2.04
#